data_AF-A0A2L0NA09-F1
#
_entry.id   AF-A0A2L0NA09-F1
#
_cell.length_a   1.000
_cell.length_b   1.000
_cell.length_c   1.000
_cell.angle_alpha   90.00
_cell.angle_beta   90.00
_cell.angle_gamma   90.00
#
_symmetry.space_group_name_H-M   'P 1'
#
loop_
_entity.id
_entity.type
_entity.pdbx_description
1 polymer ?
#
loop_
_entity_poly.entity_id
_entity_poly.type
_entity_poly.pdbx_seq_one_letter_code
_entity_poly.pdbx_strand_id
1 'polypeptide(L)'
;MSVNRVQPPLKVVLSDVSTTVVEAWRAAFAGNPEIAIRQGSILDQQVDAWVSPTNSRGRMDGGVDAVVKRHLGAGIQLRVQRAIRAGFGGRLPVGSAVCVPSGAANPRFLISAPTMEESSQNVSETLNVALACAAAFQAVHRQNAQTPGSIGSVALVGMGARTGRVPARVCANLMWSGYTLFNDHCFEDYDDLRSTIVAQLDDIENAPVEKPVRIAPPARRTARR
;
A
#
# COMPACT_ATOMS: atom_id res chain seq x y z
N MET A 1 7.73 23.29 -22.61
CA MET A 1 7.82 23.57 -21.16
C MET A 1 6.80 22.68 -20.46
N SER A 2 7.22 21.62 -19.79
CA SER A 2 6.31 20.73 -19.06
C SER A 2 5.89 21.43 -17.77
N VAL A 3 4.63 21.84 -17.72
CA VAL A 3 4.03 22.37 -16.50
C VAL A 3 4.04 21.25 -15.47
N ASN A 4 4.88 21.39 -14.44
CA ASN A 4 4.83 20.57 -13.23
C ASN A 4 3.45 20.81 -12.60
N ARG A 5 2.44 20.04 -13.01
CA ARG A 5 1.16 19.99 -12.30
C ARG A 5 1.46 19.33 -10.96
N VAL A 6 1.52 20.14 -9.91
CA VAL A 6 1.42 19.66 -8.53
C VAL A 6 0.17 18.79 -8.48
N GLN A 7 0.34 17.47 -8.31
CA GLN A 7 -0.80 16.57 -8.19
C GLN A 7 -1.63 17.05 -6.98
N PRO A 8 -2.96 17.14 -7.08
CA PRO A 8 -3.78 17.49 -5.94
C PRO A 8 -3.49 16.51 -4.79
N PRO A 9 -3.49 16.97 -3.52
CA PRO A 9 -3.12 16.13 -2.39
C PRO A 9 -4.06 14.93 -2.30
N LEU A 10 -3.49 13.72 -2.26
CA LEU A 10 -4.22 12.47 -2.10
C LEU A 10 -4.80 12.41 -0.68
N LYS A 11 -6.12 12.29 -0.54
CA LYS A 11 -6.74 12.05 0.76
C LYS A 11 -6.50 10.60 1.17
N VAL A 12 -5.79 10.40 2.27
CA VAL A 12 -5.51 9.05 2.82
C VAL A 12 -6.37 8.78 4.04
N VAL A 13 -7.01 7.60 4.06
CA VAL A 13 -7.78 7.09 5.19
C VAL A 13 -7.18 5.78 5.66
N LEU A 14 -6.85 5.68 6.95
CA LEU A 14 -6.48 4.42 7.59
C LEU A 14 -7.69 3.94 8.39
N SER A 15 -8.23 2.76 8.04
CA SER A 15 -9.41 2.19 8.69
C SER A 15 -9.17 0.73 9.05
N ASP A 16 -9.31 0.39 10.33
CA ASP A 16 -9.25 -1.00 10.78
C ASP A 16 -10.27 -1.27 11.88
N VAL A 17 -10.77 -2.50 11.95
CA VAL A 17 -11.67 -2.96 13.03
C VAL A 17 -10.91 -3.22 14.32
N SER A 18 -9.59 -3.44 14.24
CA SER A 18 -8.73 -3.68 15.38
C SER A 18 -8.36 -2.39 16.11
N THR A 19 -8.82 -2.24 17.35
CA THR A 19 -8.47 -1.10 18.20
C THR A 19 -6.96 -0.95 18.38
N THR A 20 -6.22 -2.07 18.53
CA THR A 20 -4.76 -2.03 18.75
C THR A 20 -3.99 -1.50 17.53
N VAL A 21 -4.46 -1.81 16.32
CA VAL A 21 -3.89 -1.25 15.07
C VAL A 21 -4.20 0.23 14.96
N VAL A 22 -5.44 0.62 15.24
CA VAL A 22 -5.88 2.03 15.20
C VAL A 22 -5.10 2.89 16.20
N GLU A 23 -4.90 2.42 17.42
CA GLU A 23 -4.08 3.11 18.43
C GLU A 23 -2.62 3.21 18.02
N ALA A 24 -2.04 2.14 17.45
CA ALA A 24 -0.69 2.17 16.93
C ALA A 24 -0.53 3.20 15.79
N TRP A 25 -1.51 3.31 14.89
CA TRP A 25 -1.49 4.34 13.85
C TRP A 25 -1.59 5.75 14.42
N ARG A 26 -2.44 5.99 15.43
CA ARG A 26 -2.54 7.31 16.06
C ARG A 26 -1.20 7.77 16.62
N ALA A 27 -0.40 6.85 17.15
CA ALA A 27 0.95 7.15 17.61
C ALA A 27 1.93 7.37 16.44
N ALA A 28 1.96 6.45 15.46
CA ALA A 28 2.92 6.51 14.34
C ALA A 28 2.70 7.72 13.41
N PHE A 29 1.44 8.11 13.19
CA PHE A 29 1.04 9.20 12.29
C PHE A 29 0.65 10.48 13.04
N ALA A 30 1.03 10.64 14.31
CA ALA A 30 0.69 11.83 15.10
C ALA A 30 1.15 13.16 14.45
N GLY A 31 2.22 13.13 13.65
CA GLY A 31 2.73 14.29 12.91
C GLY A 31 2.05 14.54 11.55
N ASN A 32 1.04 13.76 11.18
CA ASN A 32 0.38 13.77 9.86
C ASN A 32 -1.14 13.97 10.00
N PRO A 33 -1.60 15.17 10.43
CA PRO A 33 -3.02 15.44 10.68
C PRO A 33 -3.89 15.35 9.42
N GLU A 34 -3.30 15.37 8.23
CA GLU A 34 -3.98 15.16 6.95
C GLU A 34 -4.49 13.73 6.75
N ILE A 35 -3.94 12.75 7.49
CA ILE A 35 -4.34 11.34 7.40
C ILE A 35 -5.52 11.09 8.33
N ALA A 36 -6.65 10.69 7.74
CA ALA A 36 -7.83 10.35 8.51
C ALA A 36 -7.70 8.92 9.09
N ILE A 37 -7.61 8.81 10.41
CA ILE A 37 -7.63 7.52 11.10
C ILE A 37 -9.05 7.22 11.59
N ARG A 38 -9.56 6.03 11.28
CA ARG A 38 -10.90 5.55 11.63
C ARG A 38 -10.84 4.15 12.23
N GLN A 39 -11.66 3.92 13.24
CA GLN A 39 -11.92 2.57 13.73
C GLN A 39 -13.21 2.08 13.08
N GLY A 40 -13.13 1.01 12.30
CA GLY A 40 -14.24 0.52 11.50
C GLY A 40 -13.80 -0.27 10.28
N SER A 41 -14.78 -0.77 9.53
CA SER A 41 -14.52 -1.55 8.32
C SER A 41 -14.04 -0.64 7.19
N ILE A 42 -13.16 -1.15 6.33
CA ILE A 42 -12.83 -0.48 5.07
C ILE A 42 -14.09 -0.31 4.18
N LEU A 43 -15.08 -1.19 4.34
CA LEU A 43 -16.34 -1.13 3.60
C LEU A 43 -17.15 0.14 3.89
N ASP A 44 -16.95 0.75 5.07
CA ASP A 44 -17.65 1.96 5.48
C ASP A 44 -17.01 3.23 4.87
N GLN A 45 -15.84 3.09 4.22
CA GLN A 45 -15.08 4.22 3.71
C GLN A 45 -15.55 4.59 2.30
N GLN A 46 -16.00 5.83 2.15
CA GLN A 46 -16.33 6.43 0.87
C GLN A 46 -15.09 7.12 0.29
N VAL A 47 -14.39 6.40 -0.59
CA VAL A 47 -13.14 6.83 -1.23
C VAL A 47 -13.06 6.24 -2.64
N ASP A 48 -12.21 6.82 -3.49
CA ASP A 48 -12.06 6.37 -4.88
C ASP A 48 -11.45 4.97 -4.99
N ALA A 49 -10.52 4.63 -4.08
CA ALA A 49 -9.82 3.36 -4.07
C ALA A 49 -9.74 2.73 -2.68
N TRP A 50 -9.94 1.42 -2.61
CA TRP A 50 -9.55 0.62 -1.44
C TRP A 50 -8.23 -0.12 -1.72
N VAL A 51 -7.37 -0.22 -0.72
CA VAL A 51 -6.18 -1.06 -0.75
C VAL A 51 -6.46 -2.34 0.02
N SER A 52 -6.26 -3.48 -0.64
CA SER A 52 -6.37 -4.80 -0.04
C SER A 52 -5.01 -5.47 0.08
N PRO A 53 -4.55 -5.79 1.31
CA PRO A 53 -3.36 -6.60 1.51
C PRO A 53 -3.66 -8.05 1.13
N THR A 54 -2.94 -8.56 0.14
CA THR A 54 -3.21 -9.88 -0.45
C THR A 54 -2.00 -10.81 -0.42
N ASN A 55 -2.11 -11.95 -1.10
CA ASN A 55 -0.99 -12.84 -1.44
C ASN A 55 -0.58 -12.68 -2.91
N SER A 56 0.60 -13.19 -3.28
CA SER A 56 1.13 -13.08 -4.65
C SER A 56 0.26 -13.73 -5.73
N ARG A 57 -0.72 -14.57 -5.37
CA ARG A 57 -1.68 -15.17 -6.33
C ARG A 57 -2.99 -14.38 -6.46
N GLY A 58 -3.15 -13.27 -5.72
CA GLY A 58 -4.38 -12.49 -5.70
C GLY A 58 -5.60 -13.29 -5.23
N ARG A 59 -5.41 -14.30 -4.39
CA ARG A 59 -6.52 -15.09 -3.81
C ARG A 59 -7.13 -14.31 -2.65
N MET A 60 -8.43 -14.05 -2.73
CA MET A 60 -9.12 -13.21 -1.76
C MET A 60 -9.98 -14.05 -0.80
N ASP A 61 -9.38 -15.05 -0.16
CA ASP A 61 -10.08 -16.10 0.59
C ASP A 61 -10.12 -15.88 2.10
N GLY A 62 -9.36 -14.91 2.62
CA GLY A 62 -9.31 -14.63 4.06
C GLY A 62 -9.19 -13.14 4.38
N GLY A 63 -9.38 -12.81 5.66
CA GLY A 63 -9.20 -11.46 6.19
C GLY A 63 -10.03 -10.39 5.46
N VAL A 64 -9.42 -9.22 5.27
CA VAL A 64 -10.04 -8.09 4.57
C VAL A 64 -10.32 -8.42 3.10
N ASP A 65 -9.45 -9.19 2.46
CA ASP A 65 -9.60 -9.66 1.08
C ASP A 65 -10.94 -10.42 0.88
N ALA A 66 -11.28 -11.34 1.78
CA ALA A 66 -12.56 -12.05 1.73
C ALA A 66 -13.78 -11.12 1.93
N VAL A 67 -13.66 -10.15 2.83
CA VAL A 67 -14.72 -9.16 3.11
C VAL A 67 -14.95 -8.27 1.88
N VAL A 68 -13.88 -7.78 1.25
CA VAL A 68 -13.93 -7.01 0.01
C VAL A 68 -14.53 -7.85 -1.13
N LYS A 69 -14.10 -9.11 -1.30
CA LYS A 69 -14.66 -10.02 -2.31
C LYS A 69 -16.15 -10.25 -2.10
N ARG A 70 -16.60 -10.45 -0.86
CA ARG A 70 -18.02 -10.64 -0.54
C ARG A 70 -18.84 -9.40 -0.87
N HIS A 71 -18.27 -8.21 -0.64
CA HIS A 71 -18.95 -6.94 -0.91
C HIS A 71 -19.02 -6.61 -2.41
N LEU A 72 -17.90 -6.73 -3.13
CA LEU A 72 -17.79 -6.38 -4.56
C LEU A 72 -18.21 -7.51 -5.53
N GLY A 73 -18.44 -8.71 -4.98
CA GLY A 73 -18.77 -9.92 -5.73
C GLY A 73 -17.54 -10.66 -6.27
N ALA A 74 -17.69 -11.97 -6.53
CA ALA A 74 -16.59 -12.88 -6.89
C ALA A 74 -15.80 -12.45 -8.14
N GLY A 75 -16.39 -11.65 -9.03
CA GLY A 75 -15.73 -11.10 -10.22
C GLY A 75 -14.52 -10.21 -9.91
N ILE A 76 -14.45 -9.61 -8.71
CA ILE A 76 -13.29 -8.76 -8.35
C ILE A 76 -12.00 -9.56 -8.30
N GLN A 77 -12.02 -10.77 -7.75
CA GLN A 77 -10.85 -11.66 -7.70
C GLN A 77 -10.37 -12.02 -9.11
N LEU A 78 -11.30 -12.30 -10.03
CA LEU A 78 -10.97 -12.61 -11.42
C LEU A 78 -10.29 -11.42 -12.13
N ARG A 79 -10.73 -10.18 -11.85
CA ARG A 79 -10.09 -8.97 -12.38
C ARG A 79 -8.68 -8.80 -11.84
N VAL A 80 -8.51 -8.95 -10.52
CA VAL A 80 -7.19 -8.91 -9.87
C VAL A 80 -6.26 -9.96 -10.46
N GLN A 81 -6.69 -11.22 -10.53
CA GLN A 81 -5.88 -12.32 -11.08
C GLN A 81 -5.55 -12.13 -12.57
N ARG A 82 -6.46 -11.56 -13.36
CA ARG A 82 -6.19 -11.20 -14.76
C ARG A 82 -5.13 -10.12 -14.86
N ALA A 83 -5.22 -9.07 -14.03
CA ALA A 83 -4.21 -8.01 -13.99
C ALA A 83 -2.84 -8.55 -13.55
N ILE A 84 -2.80 -9.44 -12.55
CA ILE A 84 -1.57 -10.11 -12.12
C ILE A 84 -0.99 -10.97 -13.25
N ARG A 85 -1.83 -11.71 -13.99
CA ARG A 85 -1.38 -12.52 -15.12
C ARG A 85 -0.79 -11.66 -16.24
N ALA A 86 -1.47 -10.56 -16.58
CA ALA A 86 -1.06 -9.68 -17.66
C ALA A 86 0.22 -8.88 -17.31
N GLY A 87 0.34 -8.40 -16.07
CA GLY A 87 1.45 -7.53 -15.67
C GLY A 87 2.65 -8.26 -15.06
N PHE A 88 2.45 -9.44 -14.47
CA PHE A 88 3.44 -10.11 -13.61
C PHE A 88 3.54 -11.61 -13.84
N GLY A 89 3.13 -12.10 -15.02
CA GLY A 89 3.24 -13.53 -15.37
C GLY A 89 2.46 -14.48 -14.46
N GLY A 90 1.48 -13.97 -13.71
CA GLY A 90 0.62 -14.78 -12.84
C GLY A 90 1.04 -14.80 -11.37
N ARG A 91 2.12 -14.12 -10.99
CA ARG A 91 2.54 -13.98 -9.59
C ARG A 91 2.97 -12.56 -9.28
N LEU A 92 2.22 -11.88 -8.41
CA LEU A 92 2.49 -10.50 -8.00
C LEU A 92 3.59 -10.46 -6.92
N PRO A 93 4.77 -9.88 -7.19
CA PRO A 93 5.83 -9.78 -6.18
C PRO A 93 5.42 -8.88 -5.01
N VAL A 94 5.91 -9.20 -3.80
CA VAL A 94 5.85 -8.25 -2.67
C VAL A 94 6.58 -6.98 -3.07
N GLY A 95 5.99 -5.81 -2.79
CA GLY A 95 6.48 -4.51 -3.28
C GLY A 95 6.00 -4.15 -4.69
N SER A 96 5.03 -4.88 -5.23
CA SER A 96 4.27 -4.51 -6.42
C SER A 96 2.78 -4.39 -6.10
N ALA A 97 2.01 -3.73 -6.95
CA ALA A 97 0.56 -3.67 -6.80
C ALA A 97 -0.15 -3.64 -8.15
N VAL A 98 -1.38 -4.15 -8.17
CA VAL A 98 -2.31 -4.01 -9.31
C VAL A 98 -3.47 -3.12 -8.91
N CYS A 99 -3.81 -2.16 -9.76
CA CYS A 99 -5.03 -1.35 -9.63
C CYS A 99 -6.04 -1.84 -10.67
N VAL A 100 -7.25 -2.20 -10.24
CA VAL A 100 -8.32 -2.65 -11.13
C VAL A 100 -9.61 -1.89 -10.86
N PRO A 101 -10.46 -1.66 -11.87
CA PRO A 101 -11.83 -1.20 -11.63
C PRO A 101 -12.58 -2.19 -10.75
N SER A 102 -13.23 -1.70 -9.70
CA SER A 102 -14.01 -2.53 -8.78
C SER A 102 -15.31 -3.06 -9.42
N GLY A 103 -15.88 -2.28 -10.34
CA GLY A 103 -17.23 -2.47 -10.88
C GLY A 103 -18.35 -1.89 -9.99
N ALA A 104 -18.00 -1.18 -8.92
CA ALA A 104 -18.92 -0.51 -8.01
C ALA A 104 -18.76 1.01 -8.06
N ALA A 105 -19.75 1.74 -7.52
CA ALA A 105 -19.67 3.19 -7.36
C ALA A 105 -18.70 3.59 -6.22
N ASN A 106 -18.63 2.77 -5.16
CA ASN A 106 -17.69 2.95 -4.05
C ASN A 106 -17.12 1.59 -3.60
N PRO A 107 -15.79 1.42 -3.59
CA PRO A 107 -14.80 2.27 -4.24
C PRO A 107 -14.91 2.10 -5.76
N ARG A 108 -14.35 3.01 -6.55
CA ARG A 108 -14.26 2.85 -8.02
C ARG A 108 -13.12 1.90 -8.41
N PHE A 109 -12.09 1.85 -7.60
CA PHE A 109 -10.89 1.04 -7.81
C PHE A 109 -10.59 0.13 -6.61
N LEU A 110 -10.02 -1.03 -6.89
CA LEU A 110 -9.37 -1.87 -5.90
C LEU A 110 -7.88 -1.96 -6.24
N ILE A 111 -7.04 -1.63 -5.27
CA ILE A 111 -5.59 -1.79 -5.35
C ILE A 111 -5.21 -3.01 -4.52
N SER A 112 -4.66 -4.03 -5.16
CA SER A 112 -4.18 -5.24 -4.48
C SER A 112 -2.66 -5.20 -4.38
N ALA A 113 -2.14 -5.20 -3.16
CA ALA A 113 -0.71 -5.19 -2.87
C ALA A 113 -0.38 -6.39 -1.96
N PRO A 114 0.51 -7.30 -2.36
CA PRO A 114 0.76 -8.50 -1.59
C PRO A 114 1.69 -8.21 -0.41
N THR A 115 1.26 -8.59 0.79
CA THR A 115 2.09 -8.58 2.00
C THR A 115 2.79 -9.92 2.23
N MET A 116 2.44 -10.93 1.44
CA MET A 116 2.94 -12.29 1.57
C MET A 116 2.88 -13.00 0.23
N GLU A 117 3.65 -14.07 0.11
CA GLU A 117 3.71 -14.86 -1.12
C GLU A 117 2.54 -15.84 -1.23
N GLU A 118 2.26 -16.52 -0.13
CA GLU A 118 1.20 -17.51 0.01
C GLU A 118 0.04 -16.94 0.84
N SER A 119 -1.12 -17.61 0.84
CA SER A 119 -2.32 -17.09 1.54
C SER A 119 -2.19 -17.04 3.07
N SER A 120 -1.15 -17.64 3.63
CA SER A 120 -0.79 -17.54 5.05
C SER A 120 0.73 -17.70 5.19
N GLN A 121 1.37 -16.70 5.78
CA GLN A 121 2.82 -16.66 6.02
C GLN A 121 3.12 -15.74 7.19
N ASN A 122 4.03 -16.14 8.09
CA ASN A 122 4.54 -15.21 9.08
C ASN A 122 5.48 -14.21 8.39
N VAL A 123 5.18 -12.93 8.51
CA VAL A 123 5.96 -11.83 7.92
C VAL A 123 6.33 -10.78 8.98
N SER A 124 6.31 -11.16 10.27
CA SER A 124 6.63 -10.28 11.39
C SER A 124 8.05 -9.72 11.38
N GLU A 125 8.97 -10.46 10.75
CA GLU A 125 10.40 -10.13 10.66
C GLU A 125 10.78 -9.72 9.23
N THR A 126 9.85 -9.16 8.46
CA THR A 126 10.11 -8.72 7.08
C THR A 126 9.62 -7.30 6.81
N LEU A 127 10.10 -6.73 5.72
CA LEU A 127 9.73 -5.40 5.25
C LEU A 127 8.50 -5.40 4.34
N ASN A 128 7.81 -6.53 4.24
CA ASN A 128 6.70 -6.73 3.30
C ASN A 128 5.59 -5.69 3.45
N VAL A 129 5.31 -5.25 4.69
CA VAL A 129 4.29 -4.24 4.96
C VAL A 129 4.68 -2.88 4.38
N ALA A 130 5.94 -2.45 4.56
CA ALA A 130 6.42 -1.19 4.01
C ALA A 130 6.43 -1.23 2.47
N LEU A 131 6.93 -2.33 1.90
CA LEU A 131 6.95 -2.58 0.46
C LEU A 131 5.52 -2.56 -0.14
N ALA A 132 4.58 -3.27 0.47
CA ALA A 132 3.19 -3.31 0.02
C ALA A 132 2.50 -1.93 0.14
N CYS A 133 2.79 -1.19 1.22
CA CYS A 133 2.28 0.17 1.42
C CYS A 133 2.75 1.12 0.32
N ALA A 134 4.07 1.18 0.10
CA ALA A 134 4.65 2.01 -0.94
C ALA A 134 4.15 1.61 -2.33
N ALA A 135 4.03 0.32 -2.62
CA ALA A 135 3.52 -0.17 -3.89
C ALA A 135 2.05 0.21 -4.13
N ALA A 136 1.20 0.18 -3.10
CA ALA A 136 -0.19 0.58 -3.21
C ALA A 136 -0.31 2.06 -3.58
N PHE A 137 0.49 2.91 -2.95
CA PHE A 137 0.53 4.33 -3.26
C PHE A 137 1.14 4.61 -4.65
N GLN A 138 2.18 3.90 -5.05
CA GLN A 138 2.73 3.96 -6.40
C GLN A 138 1.69 3.56 -7.45
N ALA A 139 0.81 2.60 -7.15
CA ALA A 139 -0.31 2.25 -8.04
C ALA A 139 -1.29 3.42 -8.23
N VAL A 140 -1.53 4.23 -7.19
CA VAL A 140 -2.33 5.46 -7.29
C VAL A 140 -1.67 6.44 -8.25
N HIS A 141 -0.36 6.70 -8.12
CA HIS A 141 0.37 7.57 -9.04
C HIS A 141 0.28 7.07 -10.49
N ARG A 142 0.51 5.78 -10.72
CA ARG A 142 0.43 5.18 -12.07
C ARG A 142 -0.97 5.31 -12.67
N GLN A 143 -2.01 5.11 -11.87
CA GLN A 143 -3.40 5.26 -12.30
C GLN A 143 -3.72 6.73 -12.62
N ASN A 144 -3.27 7.66 -11.78
CA ASN A 144 -3.45 9.10 -12.03
C ASN A 144 -2.59 9.63 -13.18
N ALA A 145 -1.45 9.01 -13.50
CA ALA A 145 -0.67 9.35 -14.69
C ALA A 145 -1.41 8.96 -15.98
N GLN A 146 -2.11 7.81 -15.97
CA GLN A 146 -2.94 7.35 -17.10
C GLN A 146 -4.27 8.11 -17.20
N THR A 147 -4.90 8.41 -16.07
CA THR A 147 -6.17 9.14 -16.00
C THR A 147 -6.09 10.16 -14.86
N PRO A 148 -5.66 11.40 -15.14
CA PRO A 148 -5.48 12.43 -14.13
C PRO A 148 -6.72 12.65 -13.27
N GLY A 149 -6.54 12.61 -11.95
CA GLY A 149 -7.62 12.81 -10.97
C GLY A 149 -8.60 11.64 -10.83
N SER A 150 -8.27 10.46 -11.37
CA SER A 150 -9.14 9.27 -11.24
C SER A 150 -9.21 8.73 -9.82
N ILE A 151 -8.14 8.88 -9.03
CA ILE A 151 -8.08 8.55 -7.60
C ILE A 151 -7.64 9.80 -6.85
N GLY A 152 -8.58 10.46 -6.17
CA GLY A 152 -8.30 11.58 -5.26
C GLY A 152 -8.30 11.16 -3.79
N SER A 153 -8.80 9.96 -3.48
CA SER A 153 -8.89 9.44 -2.13
C SER A 153 -8.66 7.92 -2.08
N VAL A 154 -7.96 7.45 -1.04
CA VAL A 154 -7.64 6.04 -0.85
C VAL A 154 -7.82 5.63 0.62
N ALA A 155 -8.33 4.41 0.84
CA ALA A 155 -8.39 3.80 2.16
C ALA A 155 -7.50 2.55 2.26
N LEU A 156 -6.78 2.42 3.37
CA LEU A 156 -5.92 1.27 3.69
C LEU A 156 -6.32 0.67 5.05
N VAL A 157 -6.08 -0.63 5.21
CA VAL A 157 -6.24 -1.38 6.46
C VAL A 157 -4.88 -1.68 7.11
N GLY A 158 -4.88 -2.27 8.30
CA GLY A 158 -3.69 -2.81 8.96
C GLY A 158 -3.06 -3.93 8.15
N MET A 159 -2.03 -3.60 7.37
CA MET A 159 -1.39 -4.55 6.47
C MET A 159 -0.48 -5.52 7.24
N GLY A 160 -0.68 -6.82 7.06
CA GLY A 160 0.14 -7.86 7.72
C GLY A 160 -0.15 -8.11 9.21
N ALA A 161 -0.97 -7.28 9.88
CA ALA A 161 -1.16 -7.36 11.33
C ALA A 161 -1.83 -8.65 11.84
N ARG A 162 -2.69 -9.29 11.02
CA ARG A 162 -3.43 -10.49 11.41
C ARG A 162 -2.76 -11.77 10.91
N THR A 163 -3.03 -12.15 9.66
CA THR A 163 -2.48 -13.37 9.04
C THR A 163 -0.95 -13.34 9.01
N GLY A 164 -0.37 -12.15 8.82
CA GLY A 164 1.07 -11.94 8.79
C GLY A 164 1.76 -11.91 10.16
N ARG A 165 1.00 -11.92 11.26
CA ARG A 165 1.48 -11.85 12.66
C ARG A 165 2.38 -10.65 12.98
N VAL A 166 2.31 -9.59 12.17
CA VAL A 166 3.07 -8.36 12.43
C VAL A 166 2.46 -7.66 13.65
N PRO A 167 3.23 -7.36 14.71
CA PRO A 167 2.71 -6.60 15.85
C PRO A 167 2.15 -5.25 15.42
N ALA A 168 1.05 -4.79 16.01
CA ALA A 168 0.35 -3.56 15.60
C ALA A 168 1.26 -2.33 15.50
N ARG A 169 2.18 -2.16 16.46
CA ARG A 169 3.17 -1.07 16.46
C ARG A 169 4.13 -1.17 15.26
N VAL A 170 4.61 -2.37 14.96
CA VAL A 170 5.51 -2.62 13.82
C VAL A 170 4.76 -2.39 12.50
N CYS A 171 3.53 -2.89 12.40
CA CYS A 171 2.64 -2.63 11.25
C CYS A 171 2.46 -1.13 11.01
N ALA A 172 2.15 -0.35 12.06
CA ALA A 172 1.96 1.09 11.95
C ALA A 172 3.23 1.81 11.49
N ASN A 173 4.39 1.46 12.06
CA ASN A 173 5.68 2.04 11.67
C ASN A 173 6.06 1.70 10.22
N LEU A 174 5.89 0.45 9.79
CA LEU A 174 6.17 0.04 8.41
C LEU A 174 5.23 0.71 7.41
N MET A 175 3.95 0.87 7.76
CA MET A 175 3.00 1.63 6.94
C MET A 175 3.39 3.11 6.85
N TRP A 176 3.84 3.71 7.96
CA TRP A 176 4.36 5.08 7.97
C TRP A 176 5.58 5.23 7.06
N SER A 177 6.55 4.31 7.14
CA SER A 177 7.70 4.29 6.23
C SER A 177 7.30 4.22 4.75
N GLY A 178 6.32 3.37 4.42
CA GLY A 178 5.79 3.29 3.05
C GLY A 178 5.06 4.57 2.60
N TYR A 179 4.35 5.24 3.51
CA TYR A 179 3.67 6.52 3.24
C TYR A 179 4.66 7.67 3.01
N THR A 180 5.70 7.79 3.85
CA THR A 180 6.71 8.84 3.68
C THR A 180 7.44 8.72 2.34
N LEU A 181 7.72 7.48 1.93
CA LEU A 181 8.31 7.20 0.62
C LEU A 181 7.43 7.68 -0.54
N PHE A 182 6.12 7.43 -0.46
CA PHE A 182 5.16 7.92 -1.44
C PHE A 182 5.13 9.45 -1.53
N ASN A 183 5.11 10.15 -0.39
CA ASN A 183 5.00 11.61 -0.40
C ASN A 183 6.22 12.29 -1.01
N ASP A 184 7.39 11.66 -0.86
CA ASP A 184 8.65 12.27 -1.22
C ASP A 184 9.13 11.84 -2.63
N HIS A 185 8.58 10.74 -3.19
CA HIS A 185 9.12 10.10 -4.40
C HIS A 185 8.05 9.54 -5.35
N CYS A 186 8.34 9.62 -6.65
CA CYS A 186 7.69 8.81 -7.67
C CYS A 186 8.73 7.87 -8.28
N PHE A 187 8.39 6.59 -8.41
CA PHE A 187 9.28 5.58 -9.00
C PHE A 187 8.92 5.33 -10.47
N GLU A 188 9.90 4.94 -11.30
CA GLU A 188 9.63 4.58 -12.71
C GLU A 188 8.80 3.29 -12.79
N ASP A 189 9.17 2.30 -11.98
CA ASP A 189 8.48 1.02 -11.87
C ASP A 189 8.55 0.45 -10.44
N TYR A 190 8.03 -0.77 -10.27
CA TYR A 190 8.04 -1.44 -8.97
C TYR A 190 9.39 -2.04 -8.61
N ASP A 191 10.29 -2.26 -9.56
CA ASP A 191 11.61 -2.83 -9.32
C ASP A 191 12.54 -1.75 -8.74
N ASP A 192 12.44 -0.53 -9.28
CA ASP A 192 13.06 0.69 -8.75
C ASP A 192 12.57 1.00 -7.32
N LEU A 193 11.25 0.90 -7.08
CA LEU A 193 10.67 1.03 -5.74
C LEU A 193 11.25 -0.01 -4.78
N ARG A 194 11.27 -1.30 -5.16
CA ARG A 194 11.78 -2.37 -4.29
C ARG A 194 13.26 -2.19 -3.98
N SER A 195 14.08 -1.90 -4.99
CA SER A 195 15.52 -1.74 -4.80
C SER A 195 15.84 -0.55 -3.90
N THR A 196 15.12 0.57 -4.05
CA THR A 196 15.27 1.74 -3.18
C THR A 196 14.92 1.43 -1.73
N ILE A 197 13.78 0.75 -1.50
CA ILE A 197 13.31 0.42 -0.15
C ILE A 197 14.27 -0.55 0.54
N VAL A 198 14.74 -1.59 -0.15
CA VAL A 198 15.69 -2.54 0.43
C VAL A 198 17.01 -1.84 0.79
N ALA A 199 17.57 -1.05 -0.14
CA ALA A 199 18.83 -0.35 0.10
C ALA A 199 18.77 0.60 1.30
N GLN A 200 17.65 1.33 1.46
CA GLN A 200 17.48 2.27 2.57
C GLN A 200 17.20 1.60 3.91
N LEU A 201 16.75 0.34 3.90
CA LEU A 201 16.38 -0.40 5.11
C LEU A 201 17.50 -1.34 5.58
N ASP A 202 18.41 -1.77 4.70
CA ASP A 202 19.68 -2.44 5.08
C ASP A 202 20.57 -1.50 5.92
N ASP A 203 20.49 -0.19 5.68
CA ASP A 203 21.14 0.83 6.52
C ASP A 203 20.52 0.93 7.94
N ILE A 204 19.28 0.44 8.12
CA ILE A 204 18.54 0.50 9.40
C ILE A 204 18.82 -0.69 10.30
N GLU A 205 18.98 -1.89 9.75
CA GLU A 205 19.40 -3.06 10.56
C GLU A 205 20.78 -2.85 11.22
N ASN A 206 21.57 -1.93 10.68
CA ASN A 206 22.86 -1.50 11.23
C ASN A 206 22.79 -0.21 12.08
N ALA A 207 21.61 0.40 12.26
CA ALA A 207 21.42 1.67 12.97
C ALA A 207 20.96 1.47 14.43
N PRO A 208 21.42 2.32 15.38
CA PRO A 208 21.08 2.18 16.80
C PRO A 208 19.58 2.44 17.11
N VAL A 209 19.01 1.61 18.00
CA VAL A 209 17.58 1.40 18.31
C VAL A 209 16.79 2.67 18.73
N GLU A 210 17.44 3.76 19.12
CA GLU A 210 16.79 4.90 19.77
C GLU A 210 16.38 6.06 18.84
N LYS A 211 16.66 5.98 17.53
CA LYS A 211 16.27 7.05 16.59
C LYS A 211 15.08 6.64 15.71
N PRO A 212 14.05 7.50 15.56
CA PRO A 212 13.08 7.35 14.48
C PRO A 212 13.86 7.40 13.17
N VAL A 213 13.88 6.29 12.44
CA VAL A 213 14.71 6.21 11.25
C VAL A 213 13.97 6.84 10.09
N ARG A 214 14.49 7.99 9.65
CA ARG A 214 14.08 8.61 8.39
C ARG A 214 14.82 7.92 7.28
N ILE A 215 14.04 7.35 6.37
CA ILE A 215 14.54 6.80 5.12
C ILE A 215 15.09 7.96 4.27
N ALA A 216 16.39 7.91 3.91
CA ALA A 216 17.07 8.96 3.17
C ALA A 216 16.93 8.75 1.65
N PRO A 217 16.56 9.77 0.87
CA PRO A 217 16.22 9.65 -0.56
C PRO A 217 17.38 9.11 -1.41
N PRO A 218 17.14 8.29 -2.46
CA PRO A 218 18.17 7.97 -3.43
C PRO A 218 18.59 9.25 -4.17
N ALA A 219 19.88 9.36 -4.48
CA ALA A 219 20.37 10.48 -5.27
C ALA A 219 19.63 10.53 -6.62
N ARG A 220 19.00 11.67 -6.93
CA ARG A 220 18.35 11.92 -8.23
C ARG A 220 19.31 11.48 -9.35
N ARG A 221 18.98 10.39 -10.05
CA ARG A 221 19.63 10.08 -11.32
C ARG A 221 19.23 11.17 -12.30
N THR A 222 20.14 12.09 -12.57
CA THR A 222 20.02 13.01 -13.68
C THR A 222 19.88 12.18 -14.94
N ALA A 223 18.70 12.24 -15.57
CA ALA A 223 18.49 11.68 -16.89
C ALA A 223 19.55 12.27 -17.82
N ARG A 224 20.52 11.45 -18.23
CA ARG A 224 21.43 11.81 -19.32
C ARG A 224 20.59 11.90 -20.58
N ARG A 225 20.50 13.13 -21.12
CA ARG A 225 19.98 13.43 -22.46
C ARG A 225 20.80 12.73 -23.53
#